data_AF-A0A7W0VA61-F1
#
_entry.id   AF-A0A7W0VA61-F1
#
_cell.length_a   1.000
_cell.length_b   1.000
_cell.length_c   1.000
_cell.angle_alpha   90.00
_cell.angle_beta   90.00
_cell.angle_gamma   90.00
#
_symmetry.space_group_name_H-M   'P 1'
#
loop_
_entity.id
_entity.type
_entity.pdbx_description
1 polymer ?
#
loop_
_entity_poly.entity_id
_entity_poly.type
_entity_poly.pdbx_seq_one_letter_code
_entity_poly.pdbx_strand_id
1 'polypeptide(L)'
;MQSQVFLLALALLSTATAGCYRPQLDECAVRCGGAEDCAPGQVCGSDGWCAASANAGQCARAGGSVPVTDASATLDVATPAIDASPMLDGAVPMPDASLPPLPDAGGDGCGAGCPGSCQGTVCVIECSGGDCSGPIVCPATGACLVRCMGNGSCVDQIQCGSGRCEVECSGNASCAGGVQCQNACSCDVTCGGNGACGPMMCPGSACQVGEGCMSSGPSCSSC
;
A
#
# COMPACT_ATOMS: atom_id res chain seq x y z
N MET A 1 7.69 -24.30 -57.08
CA MET A 1 6.46 -24.78 -56.40
C MET A 1 6.72 -25.48 -55.06
N GLN A 2 7.96 -25.60 -54.56
CA GLN A 2 8.28 -26.30 -53.29
C GLN A 2 8.25 -25.42 -52.03
N SER A 3 8.09 -24.09 -52.15
CA SER A 3 8.22 -23.17 -51.01
C SER A 3 6.90 -22.93 -50.26
N GLN A 4 5.73 -23.23 -50.84
CA GLN A 4 4.43 -23.01 -50.18
C GLN A 4 4.00 -24.14 -49.25
N VAL A 5 4.58 -25.34 -49.35
CA VAL A 5 4.19 -26.48 -48.49
C VAL A 5 4.75 -26.34 -47.07
N PHE A 6 5.88 -25.63 -46.89
CA PHE A 6 6.49 -25.45 -45.57
C PHE A 6 5.73 -24.46 -44.67
N LEU A 7 5.02 -23.48 -45.25
CA LEU A 7 4.27 -22.49 -44.47
C LEU A 7 2.98 -23.05 -43.84
N LEU A 8 2.37 -24.07 -44.46
CA LEU A 8 1.18 -24.73 -43.91
C LEU A 8 1.50 -25.74 -42.80
N ALA A 9 2.72 -26.30 -42.78
CA ALA A 9 3.14 -27.23 -41.74
C ALA A 9 3.48 -26.53 -40.41
N LEU A 10 3.91 -25.26 -40.43
CA LEU A 10 4.20 -24.49 -39.21
C LEU A 10 2.95 -23.88 -38.53
N ALA A 11 1.81 -23.80 -39.23
CA ALA A 11 0.58 -23.22 -38.67
C ALA A 11 -0.22 -24.19 -37.77
N LEU A 12 0.14 -25.48 -37.73
CA LEU A 12 -0.59 -26.50 -36.96
C LEU A 12 0.14 -26.93 -35.68
N LEU A 13 1.29 -26.34 -35.36
CA LEU A 13 2.11 -26.72 -34.20
C LEU A 13 2.14 -25.61 -33.14
N SER A 14 0.99 -25.00 -32.84
CA SER A 14 0.81 -24.01 -31.76
C SER A 14 -0.27 -24.40 -30.76
N THR A 15 -0.74 -25.65 -30.78
CA THR A 15 -1.68 -26.21 -29.80
C THR A 15 -0.90 -27.01 -28.75
N ALA A 16 0.04 -26.35 -28.06
CA ALA A 16 0.73 -26.93 -26.93
C ALA A 16 0.61 -26.00 -25.72
N THR A 17 -0.22 -26.46 -24.77
CA THR A 17 -0.13 -26.20 -23.34
C THR A 17 -0.25 -24.75 -22.89
N ALA A 18 -1.42 -24.13 -23.10
CA ALA A 18 -1.99 -23.39 -21.99
C ALA A 18 -2.34 -24.44 -20.92
N GLY A 19 -1.34 -24.80 -20.10
CA GLY A 19 -1.60 -25.50 -18.86
C GLY A 19 -2.60 -24.62 -18.13
N CYS A 20 -3.86 -25.04 -18.08
CA CYS A 20 -4.86 -24.40 -17.26
C CYS A 20 -4.33 -24.49 -15.83
N TYR A 21 -3.59 -23.46 -15.42
CA TYR A 21 -3.40 -23.14 -14.02
C TYR A 21 -4.83 -22.95 -13.52
N ARG A 22 -5.37 -24.05 -13.01
CA ARG A 22 -6.60 -24.12 -12.22
C ARG A 22 -6.09 -23.95 -10.82
N PRO A 23 -5.86 -22.70 -10.36
CA PRO A 23 -5.61 -22.54 -8.96
C PRO A 23 -6.84 -23.11 -8.25
N GLN A 24 -6.64 -24.15 -7.44
CA GLN A 24 -7.60 -24.51 -6.41
C GLN A 24 -7.55 -23.35 -5.41
N LEU A 25 -8.18 -22.23 -5.77
CA LEU A 25 -8.45 -21.13 -4.86
C LEU A 25 -9.61 -21.59 -4.00
N ASP A 26 -9.30 -22.42 -3.01
CA ASP A 26 -10.10 -22.57 -1.79
C ASP A 26 -10.04 -21.28 -0.93
N GLU A 27 -9.38 -20.24 -1.44
CA GLU A 27 -9.05 -19.05 -0.68
C GLU A 27 -9.84 -17.87 -1.20
N CYS A 28 -10.90 -17.55 -0.45
CA CYS A 28 -11.63 -16.31 -0.50
C CYS A 28 -10.72 -15.15 -0.10
N ALA A 29 -9.76 -14.81 -0.96
CA ALA A 29 -8.69 -13.85 -0.68
C ALA A 29 -8.96 -12.47 -1.33
N VAL A 30 -9.89 -12.38 -2.28
CA VAL A 30 -10.21 -11.15 -2.98
C VAL A 30 -11.59 -10.64 -2.55
N ARG A 31 -11.62 -9.46 -1.94
CA ARG A 31 -12.87 -8.75 -1.63
C ARG A 31 -13.44 -8.11 -2.89
N CYS A 32 -14.77 -8.06 -2.97
CA CYS A 32 -15.49 -7.44 -4.07
C CYS A 32 -16.62 -6.53 -3.57
N GLY A 33 -16.89 -5.46 -4.33
CA GLY A 33 -18.08 -4.63 -4.20
C GLY A 33 -19.12 -4.93 -5.30
N GLY A 34 -18.69 -5.50 -6.42
CA GLY A 34 -19.52 -5.87 -7.55
C GLY A 34 -18.99 -7.09 -8.32
N ALA A 35 -19.73 -7.53 -9.35
CA ALA A 35 -19.35 -8.70 -10.14
C ALA A 35 -18.10 -8.45 -11.01
N GLU A 36 -17.89 -7.20 -11.43
CA GLU A 36 -16.71 -6.78 -12.21
C GLU A 36 -15.37 -6.86 -11.46
N ASP A 37 -15.39 -6.92 -10.12
CA ASP A 37 -14.17 -7.01 -9.31
C ASP A 37 -13.55 -8.42 -9.31
N CYS A 38 -14.31 -9.43 -9.79
CA CYS A 38 -13.92 -10.82 -9.74
C CYS A 38 -13.31 -11.30 -11.07
N ALA A 39 -12.38 -12.25 -10.99
CA ALA A 39 -11.77 -12.84 -12.17
C ALA A 39 -12.81 -13.63 -13.01
N PRO A 40 -12.60 -13.80 -14.32
CA PRO A 40 -13.50 -14.57 -15.17
C PRO A 40 -13.80 -15.97 -14.61
N GLY A 41 -15.09 -16.28 -14.43
CA GLY A 41 -15.56 -17.55 -13.84
C GLY A 41 -15.80 -17.52 -12.34
N GLN A 42 -15.56 -16.39 -11.68
CA GLN A 42 -15.93 -16.12 -10.29
C GLN A 42 -17.16 -15.21 -10.22
N VAL A 43 -17.83 -15.20 -9.07
CA VAL A 43 -18.94 -14.31 -8.75
C VAL A 43 -18.68 -13.66 -7.40
N CYS A 44 -19.10 -12.41 -7.25
CA CYS A 44 -19.08 -11.72 -5.97
C CYS A 44 -20.19 -12.28 -5.08
N GLY A 45 -19.83 -12.95 -3.99
CA GLY A 45 -20.79 -13.46 -3.02
C GLY A 45 -21.41 -12.35 -2.18
N SER A 46 -22.53 -12.65 -1.52
CA SER A 46 -23.17 -11.73 -0.57
C SER A 46 -22.33 -11.45 0.68
N ASP A 47 -21.30 -12.25 0.89
CA ASP A 47 -20.25 -12.09 1.89
C ASP A 47 -19.13 -11.13 1.48
N GLY A 48 -19.19 -10.57 0.26
CA GLY A 48 -18.24 -9.57 -0.22
C GLY A 48 -16.90 -10.16 -0.67
N TRP A 49 -16.88 -11.44 -1.06
CA TRP A 49 -15.69 -12.13 -1.56
C TRP A 49 -15.95 -12.77 -2.92
N CYS A 50 -14.93 -12.75 -3.78
CA CYS A 50 -14.96 -13.47 -5.04
C CYS A 50 -14.76 -14.97 -4.82
N ALA A 51 -15.69 -15.78 -5.32
CA ALA A 51 -15.61 -17.23 -5.27
C ALA A 51 -16.14 -17.86 -6.56
N ALA A 52 -15.84 -19.14 -6.80
CA ALA A 52 -16.55 -19.91 -7.82
C ALA A 52 -18.06 -19.90 -7.51
N SER A 53 -18.91 -19.95 -8.54
CA SER A 53 -20.37 -19.86 -8.38
C SER A 53 -20.97 -20.91 -7.43
N ALA A 54 -20.35 -22.08 -7.30
CA ALA A 54 -20.76 -23.12 -6.35
C ALA A 54 -20.49 -22.77 -4.87
N ASN A 55 -19.57 -21.83 -4.60
CA ASN A 55 -19.06 -21.50 -3.27
C ASN A 55 -19.37 -20.04 -2.84
N ALA A 56 -20.06 -19.27 -3.68
CA ALA A 56 -20.43 -17.87 -3.38
C ALA A 56 -21.29 -17.78 -2.11
N GLY A 57 -20.93 -16.89 -1.18
CA GLY A 57 -21.63 -16.73 0.10
C GLY A 57 -21.16 -17.66 1.22
N GLN A 58 -20.15 -18.51 0.98
CA GLN A 58 -19.59 -19.42 1.99
C GLN A 58 -18.23 -18.96 2.56
N CYS A 59 -17.66 -17.88 2.04
CA CYS A 59 -16.34 -17.37 2.40
C CYS A 59 -16.28 -16.75 3.80
N ALA A 60 -17.35 -16.10 4.26
CA ALA A 60 -17.38 -15.49 5.59
C ALA A 60 -17.19 -16.50 6.75
N ARG A 61 -17.41 -17.82 6.51
CA ARG A 61 -17.19 -18.86 7.52
C ARG A 61 -15.73 -19.31 7.64
N ALA A 62 -14.90 -19.04 6.64
CA ALA A 62 -13.47 -19.34 6.67
C ALA A 62 -12.64 -18.24 7.36
N GLY A 63 -13.27 -17.12 7.74
CA GLY A 63 -12.64 -16.01 8.47
C GLY A 63 -12.32 -16.27 9.94
N GLY A 64 -12.52 -17.51 10.43
CA GLY A 64 -11.77 -17.94 11.60
C GLY A 64 -10.34 -18.10 11.14
N SER A 65 -9.45 -17.20 11.56
CA SER A 65 -8.00 -17.31 11.40
C SER A 65 -7.56 -18.76 11.65
N VAL A 66 -7.51 -19.57 10.61
CA VAL A 66 -6.89 -20.88 10.68
C VAL A 66 -5.43 -20.51 10.84
N PRO A 67 -4.79 -20.78 11.99
CA PRO A 67 -3.35 -20.61 12.07
C PRO A 67 -2.81 -21.40 10.89
N VAL A 68 -2.08 -20.71 10.00
CA VAL A 68 -1.18 -21.34 9.05
C VAL A 68 -0.24 -22.18 9.89
N THR A 69 -0.68 -23.41 10.12
CA THR A 69 0.08 -24.45 10.80
C THR A 69 0.91 -24.98 9.65
N ASP A 70 2.12 -24.44 9.55
CA ASP A 70 3.11 -24.91 8.60
C ASP A 70 3.17 -26.43 8.64
N ALA A 71 3.23 -26.98 7.43
CA ALA A 71 3.20 -28.38 7.13
C ALA A 71 3.94 -29.28 8.13
N SER A 72 3.23 -30.29 8.61
CA SER A 72 3.71 -31.67 8.70
C SER A 72 5.12 -31.89 9.28
N ALA A 73 5.26 -31.76 10.60
CA ALA A 73 6.26 -32.52 11.34
C ALA A 73 5.55 -33.55 12.22
N THR A 74 5.17 -34.69 11.62
CA THR A 74 4.91 -35.90 12.40
C THR A 74 6.26 -36.40 12.93
N LEU A 75 6.67 -35.92 14.10
CA LEU A 75 7.67 -36.58 14.91
C LEU A 75 7.03 -36.92 16.25
N ASP A 76 6.56 -38.18 16.34
CA ASP A 76 6.21 -38.84 17.59
C ASP A 76 7.43 -38.83 18.51
N VAL A 77 7.52 -37.82 19.37
CA VAL A 77 8.35 -37.87 20.57
C VAL A 77 7.38 -38.05 21.74
N ALA A 78 7.18 -39.32 22.09
CA ALA A 78 6.57 -39.73 23.34
C ALA A 78 7.35 -39.07 24.49
N THR A 79 6.76 -38.04 25.10
CA THR A 79 7.27 -37.46 26.34
C THR A 79 6.66 -38.22 27.52
N PRO A 80 7.47 -38.68 28.49
CA PRO A 80 6.96 -39.32 29.68
C PRO A 80 6.25 -38.31 30.57
N ALA A 81 5.17 -38.77 31.21
CA ALA A 81 4.38 -38.00 32.17
C ALA A 81 5.28 -37.40 33.26
N ILE A 82 5.33 -36.07 33.31
CA ILE A 82 5.86 -35.35 34.47
C ILE A 82 4.70 -35.12 35.43
N ASP A 83 4.83 -35.72 36.60
CA ASP A 83 3.94 -35.67 37.75
C ASP A 83 3.84 -34.22 38.27
N ALA A 84 2.72 -33.56 37.94
CA ALA A 84 2.44 -32.21 38.36
C ALA A 84 2.04 -32.21 39.85
N SER A 85 2.97 -31.78 40.71
CA SER A 85 2.67 -31.49 42.10
C SER A 85 1.63 -30.35 42.20
N PRO A 86 0.67 -30.43 43.14
CA PRO A 86 -0.35 -29.40 43.31
C PRO A 86 0.28 -28.12 43.88
N MET A 87 0.31 -27.08 43.06
CA MET A 87 0.70 -25.73 43.50
C MET A 87 -0.41 -25.20 44.41
N LEU A 88 -0.03 -24.91 45.64
CA LEU A 88 -0.88 -24.36 46.69
C LEU A 88 -1.33 -22.95 46.30
N ASP A 89 -2.64 -22.70 46.34
CA ASP A 89 -3.30 -21.42 46.02
C ASP A 89 -2.89 -20.31 47.00
N GLY A 90 -1.73 -19.70 46.75
CA GLY A 90 -1.31 -18.47 47.38
C GLY A 90 -1.97 -17.28 46.70
N ALA A 91 -3.16 -16.90 47.16
CA ALA A 91 -3.80 -15.64 46.80
C ALA A 91 -2.95 -14.46 47.32
N VAL A 92 -1.99 -14.02 46.51
CA VAL A 92 -1.30 -12.75 46.72
C VAL A 92 -2.22 -11.61 46.28
N PRO A 93 -2.58 -10.66 47.18
CA PRO A 93 -3.33 -9.48 46.80
C PRO A 93 -2.47 -8.65 45.84
N MET A 94 -2.87 -8.60 44.57
CA MET A 94 -2.24 -7.70 43.61
C MET A 94 -2.60 -6.26 44.02
N PRO A 95 -1.60 -5.40 44.30
CA PRO A 95 -1.87 -3.98 44.49
C PRO A 95 -2.47 -3.43 43.20
N ASP A 96 -3.54 -2.64 43.32
CA ASP A 96 -4.18 -1.91 42.22
C ASP A 96 -3.09 -1.23 41.38
N ALA A 97 -2.75 -1.88 40.27
CA ALA A 97 -1.80 -1.37 39.31
C ALA A 97 -2.51 -0.23 38.59
N SER A 98 -2.41 0.94 39.20
CA SER A 98 -2.62 2.24 38.57
C SER A 98 -1.54 2.40 37.50
N LEU A 99 -1.59 1.56 36.47
CA LEU A 99 -0.79 1.72 35.29
C LEU A 99 -1.25 3.03 34.66
N PRO A 100 -0.32 3.94 34.32
CA PRO A 100 -0.68 5.08 33.50
C PRO A 100 -1.40 4.55 32.26
N PRO A 101 -2.45 5.23 31.77
CA PRO A 101 -3.13 4.81 30.56
C PRO A 101 -2.05 4.54 29.51
N LEU A 102 -2.01 3.30 29.01
CA LEU A 102 -1.11 2.95 27.91
C LEU A 102 -1.37 4.00 26.84
N PRO A 103 -0.33 4.67 26.29
CA PRO A 103 -0.51 5.60 25.20
C PRO A 103 -1.33 4.84 24.16
N ASP A 104 -2.52 5.36 23.88
CA ASP A 104 -3.45 4.71 22.97
C ASP A 104 -2.63 4.33 21.74
N ALA A 105 -2.66 3.06 21.37
CA ALA A 105 -2.02 2.56 20.16
C ALA A 105 -2.77 3.09 18.93
N GLY A 106 -3.01 4.40 18.87
CA GLY A 106 -3.47 5.17 17.72
C GLY A 106 -2.38 5.15 16.66
N GLY A 107 -2.11 3.99 16.08
CA GLY A 107 -2.98 3.43 15.04
C GLY A 107 -3.35 4.31 13.85
N ASP A 108 -3.01 5.61 13.84
CA ASP A 108 -3.43 6.52 12.78
C ASP A 108 -2.44 6.53 11.60
N GLY A 109 -1.80 5.39 11.33
CA GLY A 109 -1.15 5.02 10.06
C GLY A 109 0.02 5.86 9.53
N CYS A 110 0.19 7.11 9.96
CA CYS A 110 1.14 8.07 9.38
C CYS A 110 2.51 8.09 10.07
N GLY A 111 2.67 7.31 11.15
CA GLY A 111 3.85 7.34 11.99
C GLY A 111 4.03 8.67 12.74
N ALA A 112 4.99 8.72 13.66
CA ALA A 112 5.39 9.98 14.27
C ALA A 112 6.08 10.87 13.21
N GLY A 113 5.65 12.12 13.07
CA GLY A 113 6.34 13.11 12.22
C GLY A 113 5.54 13.69 11.05
N CYS A 114 4.22 13.46 10.96
CA CYS A 114 3.38 14.23 10.04
C CYS A 114 3.17 15.65 10.60
N PRO A 115 3.60 16.72 9.91
CA PRO A 115 3.33 18.10 10.34
C PRO A 115 1.88 18.55 10.08
N GLY A 116 1.09 17.74 9.37
CA GLY A 116 -0.30 18.01 9.00
C GLY A 116 -1.32 17.15 9.74
N SER A 117 -2.42 16.83 9.07
CA SER A 117 -3.49 15.98 9.58
C SER A 117 -3.35 14.55 9.04
N CYS A 118 -3.43 13.56 9.93
CA CYS A 118 -3.41 12.16 9.55
C CYS A 118 -4.81 11.68 9.15
N GLN A 119 -4.95 11.17 7.93
CA GLN A 119 -6.17 10.50 7.45
C GLN A 119 -5.85 9.05 7.12
N GLY A 120 -5.95 8.16 8.10
CA GLY A 120 -5.50 6.78 7.95
C GLY A 120 -3.98 6.73 7.75
N THR A 121 -3.48 6.15 6.66
CA THR A 121 -2.02 6.08 6.37
C THR A 121 -1.49 7.27 5.55
N VAL A 122 -2.32 8.30 5.35
CA VAL A 122 -1.99 9.48 4.54
C VAL A 122 -1.80 10.71 5.42
N CYS A 123 -0.59 11.27 5.40
CA CYS A 123 -0.27 12.57 5.99
C CYS A 123 -0.72 13.67 5.04
N VAL A 124 -1.78 14.40 5.40
CA VAL A 124 -2.36 15.47 4.57
C VAL A 124 -1.94 16.83 5.12
N ILE A 125 -1.25 17.61 4.29
CA ILE A 125 -0.74 18.95 4.62
C ILE A 125 -1.38 19.93 3.66
N GLU A 126 -2.32 20.73 4.17
CA GLU A 126 -3.01 21.76 3.38
C GLU A 126 -2.51 23.14 3.80
N CYS A 127 -1.96 23.90 2.86
CA CYS A 127 -1.38 25.22 3.08
C CYS A 127 -2.15 26.26 2.26
N SER A 128 -2.59 27.34 2.93
CA SER A 128 -3.45 28.38 2.34
C SER A 128 -2.90 29.80 2.54
N GLY A 129 -1.99 30.23 1.66
CA GLY A 129 -1.67 31.65 1.50
C GLY A 129 -0.68 32.17 2.54
N GLY A 130 0.61 31.94 2.30
CA GLY A 130 1.69 32.27 3.24
C GLY A 130 1.83 31.30 4.40
N ASP A 131 0.90 30.34 4.54
CA ASP A 131 1.03 29.19 5.43
C ASP A 131 2.17 28.28 4.97
N CYS A 132 2.70 27.50 5.92
CA CYS A 132 3.81 26.57 5.68
C CYS A 132 5.05 27.28 5.15
N SER A 133 5.41 28.41 5.77
CA SER A 133 6.58 29.24 5.49
C SER A 133 7.90 28.63 6.00
N GLY A 134 7.93 27.31 6.19
CA GLY A 134 9.10 26.55 6.60
C GLY A 134 9.22 25.28 5.74
N PRO A 135 10.37 24.57 5.80
CA PRO A 135 10.56 23.34 5.06
C PRO A 135 9.53 22.29 5.47
N ILE A 136 8.85 21.71 4.48
CA ILE A 136 7.86 20.65 4.69
C ILE A 136 8.59 19.32 4.55
N VAL A 137 8.65 18.55 5.63
CA VAL A 137 9.26 17.20 5.63
C VAL A 137 8.15 16.17 5.77
N CYS A 138 7.93 15.39 4.72
CA CYS A 138 7.01 14.27 4.76
C CYS A 138 7.62 13.12 5.58
N PRO A 139 6.80 12.34 6.31
CA PRO A 139 7.30 11.20 7.08
C PRO A 139 7.95 10.15 6.16
N ALA A 140 8.90 9.41 6.71
CA ALA A 140 9.57 8.32 5.98
C ALA A 140 8.58 7.21 5.61
N THR A 141 7.56 6.97 6.43
CA THR A 141 6.57 5.92 6.26
C THR A 141 5.20 6.49 5.89
N GLY A 142 4.48 5.81 5.00
CA GLY A 142 3.11 6.17 4.63
C GLY A 142 3.04 7.06 3.38
N ALA A 143 1.83 7.45 3.00
CA ALA A 143 1.62 8.39 1.91
C ALA A 143 1.63 9.83 2.45
N CYS A 144 2.13 10.78 1.67
CA CYS A 144 2.13 12.20 1.98
C CYS A 144 1.40 12.94 0.87
N LEU A 145 0.37 13.72 1.23
CA LEU A 145 -0.38 14.58 0.32
C LEU A 145 -0.16 16.03 0.74
N VAL A 146 0.52 16.82 -0.09
CA VAL A 146 0.80 18.24 0.16
C VAL A 146 0.02 19.09 -0.82
N ARG A 147 -0.84 19.98 -0.32
CA ARG A 147 -1.66 20.90 -1.11
C ARG A 147 -1.28 22.34 -0.82
N CYS A 148 -0.59 22.97 -1.75
CA CYS A 148 -0.15 24.36 -1.67
C CYS A 148 -1.07 25.23 -2.53
N MET A 149 -2.20 25.65 -1.95
CA MET A 149 -3.31 26.29 -2.69
C MET A 149 -3.21 27.81 -2.76
N GLY A 150 -2.61 28.46 -1.75
CA GLY A 150 -2.49 29.91 -1.73
C GLY A 150 -1.23 30.42 -2.42
N ASN A 151 -1.26 31.68 -2.88
CA ASN A 151 -0.09 32.34 -3.48
C ASN A 151 1.09 32.38 -2.50
N GLY A 152 2.25 31.90 -2.94
CA GLY A 152 3.45 31.78 -2.09
C GLY A 152 3.24 30.92 -0.85
N SER A 153 2.34 29.93 -0.91
CA SER A 153 2.37 28.82 0.08
C SER A 153 3.62 27.98 -0.16
N CYS A 154 4.05 27.19 0.84
CA CYS A 154 5.17 26.23 0.68
C CYS A 154 6.37 26.79 -0.11
N VAL A 155 6.74 28.06 0.17
CA VAL A 155 7.82 28.76 -0.55
C VAL A 155 9.18 28.14 -0.30
N ASP A 156 9.32 27.42 0.80
CA ASP A 156 10.50 26.63 1.10
C ASP A 156 10.44 25.24 0.44
N GLN A 157 11.47 24.45 0.69
CA GLN A 157 11.62 23.14 0.10
C GLN A 157 10.64 22.12 0.68
N ILE A 158 10.01 21.34 -0.20
CA ILE A 158 9.22 20.16 0.16
C ILE A 158 10.12 18.94 0.01
N GLN A 159 10.33 18.21 1.11
CA GLN A 159 11.16 17.01 1.16
C GLN A 159 10.29 15.77 1.33
N CYS A 160 10.14 15.01 0.25
CA CYS A 160 9.41 13.75 0.29
C CYS A 160 10.22 12.67 1.02
N GLY A 161 9.54 11.88 1.87
CA GLY A 161 10.10 10.70 2.53
C GLY A 161 10.17 9.49 1.59
N SER A 162 10.33 8.28 2.15
CA SER A 162 10.43 7.04 1.34
C SER A 162 9.12 6.51 0.79
N GLY A 163 7.97 7.04 1.23
CA GLY A 163 6.66 6.60 0.77
C GLY A 163 6.19 7.22 -0.54
N ARG A 164 4.87 7.16 -0.77
CA ARG A 164 4.20 7.86 -1.88
C ARG A 164 4.08 9.35 -1.54
N CYS A 165 4.54 10.22 -2.41
CA CYS A 165 4.47 11.67 -2.25
C CYS A 165 3.63 12.27 -3.37
N GLU A 166 2.53 12.91 -3.02
CA GLU A 166 1.67 13.64 -3.94
C GLU A 166 1.70 15.12 -3.56
N VAL A 167 2.14 15.97 -4.48
CA VAL A 167 2.29 17.41 -4.27
C VAL A 167 1.47 18.17 -5.29
N GLU A 168 0.53 18.98 -4.81
CA GLU A 168 -0.34 19.81 -5.62
C GLU A 168 -0.02 21.29 -5.39
N CYS A 169 0.62 21.91 -6.37
CA CYS A 169 1.03 23.31 -6.35
C CYS A 169 0.06 24.14 -7.23
N SER A 170 -1.11 24.49 -6.68
CA SER A 170 -2.17 25.18 -7.44
C SER A 170 -2.12 26.70 -7.34
N GLY A 171 -1.59 27.28 -6.26
CA GLY A 171 -1.40 28.73 -6.16
C GLY A 171 -0.19 29.22 -6.97
N ASN A 172 -0.14 30.53 -7.25
CA ASN A 172 1.03 31.16 -7.87
C ASN A 172 2.26 31.05 -6.93
N ALA A 173 3.43 30.69 -7.47
CA ALA A 173 4.67 30.52 -6.70
C ALA A 173 4.59 29.59 -5.46
N SER A 174 3.65 28.64 -5.42
CA SER A 174 3.34 27.85 -4.21
C SER A 174 4.30 26.71 -3.88
N CYS A 175 5.30 26.46 -4.72
CA CYS A 175 6.35 25.47 -4.51
C CYS A 175 7.67 26.04 -5.07
N ALA A 176 7.88 27.35 -4.90
CA ALA A 176 9.01 28.08 -5.47
C ALA A 176 10.36 27.58 -4.94
N GLY A 177 10.39 27.06 -3.70
CA GLY A 177 11.57 26.45 -3.08
C GLY A 177 11.90 25.05 -3.62
N GLY A 178 10.99 24.47 -4.40
CA GLY A 178 11.19 23.20 -5.07
C GLY A 178 10.71 21.98 -4.30
N VAL A 179 10.71 20.84 -5.01
CA VAL A 179 10.27 19.54 -4.48
C VAL A 179 11.39 18.50 -4.62
N GLN A 180 11.80 17.90 -3.51
CA GLN A 180 12.78 16.82 -3.46
C GLN A 180 12.08 15.45 -3.37
N CYS A 181 12.03 14.74 -4.49
CA CYS A 181 11.46 13.40 -4.60
C CYS A 181 12.53 12.29 -4.58
N GLN A 182 13.81 12.60 -4.34
CA GLN A 182 14.92 11.64 -4.50
C GLN A 182 14.78 10.37 -3.67
N ASN A 183 14.19 10.50 -2.48
CA ASN A 183 13.97 9.38 -1.58
C ASN A 183 12.60 8.71 -1.77
N ALA A 184 11.68 9.35 -2.52
CA ALA A 184 10.32 8.89 -2.66
C ALA A 184 10.23 7.69 -3.60
N CYS A 185 9.49 6.69 -3.13
CA CYS A 185 9.14 5.51 -3.90
C CYS A 185 8.27 5.85 -5.12
N SER A 186 7.35 6.79 -4.94
CA SER A 186 6.49 7.34 -5.99
C SER A 186 6.32 8.82 -5.71
N CYS A 187 6.54 9.66 -6.73
CA CYS A 187 6.37 11.10 -6.61
C CYS A 187 5.53 11.64 -7.76
N ASP A 188 4.38 12.21 -7.43
CA ASP A 188 3.48 12.89 -8.36
C ASP A 188 3.41 14.36 -7.97
N VAL A 189 3.91 15.23 -8.85
CA VAL A 189 3.92 16.68 -8.65
C VAL A 189 3.10 17.33 -9.75
N THR A 190 2.04 18.04 -9.35
CA THR A 190 1.15 18.77 -10.25
C THR A 190 1.30 20.27 -10.04
N CYS A 191 1.66 20.98 -11.10
CA CYS A 191 1.88 22.43 -11.09
C CYS A 191 0.74 23.11 -11.87
N GLY A 192 -0.16 23.79 -11.17
CA GLY A 192 -1.31 24.48 -11.78
C GLY A 192 -1.17 26.00 -11.86
N GLY A 193 -0.43 26.60 -10.93
CA GLY A 193 -0.25 28.06 -10.86
C GLY A 193 0.89 28.57 -11.74
N ASN A 194 0.87 29.86 -12.08
CA ASN A 194 2.00 30.51 -12.77
C ASN A 194 3.24 30.46 -11.87
N GLY A 195 4.38 29.97 -12.39
CA GLY A 195 5.60 29.78 -11.62
C GLY A 195 5.41 28.94 -10.36
N ALA A 196 4.39 28.08 -10.31
CA ALA A 196 4.05 27.32 -9.11
C ALA A 196 5.20 26.40 -8.69
N CYS A 197 5.88 25.78 -9.65
CA CYS A 197 6.96 24.85 -9.39
C CYS A 197 8.33 25.50 -9.56
N GLY A 198 9.14 25.39 -8.51
CA GLY A 198 10.54 25.74 -8.49
C GLY A 198 11.44 24.60 -8.99
N PRO A 199 12.73 24.57 -8.58
CA PRO A 199 13.63 23.50 -8.95
C PRO A 199 13.16 22.16 -8.37
N MET A 200 13.17 21.10 -9.17
CA MET A 200 12.71 19.78 -8.73
C MET A 200 13.81 18.75 -8.84
N MET A 201 13.82 17.80 -7.91
CA MET A 201 14.72 16.66 -7.92
C MET A 201 13.91 15.37 -7.95
N CYS A 202 13.62 14.87 -9.15
CA CYS A 202 12.97 13.57 -9.35
C CYS A 202 13.98 12.42 -9.10
N PRO A 203 13.53 11.22 -8.68
CA PRO A 203 14.40 10.08 -8.39
C PRO A 203 15.15 9.53 -9.63
N GLY A 204 14.70 9.88 -10.83
CA GLY A 204 15.40 9.62 -12.08
C GLY A 204 14.91 10.54 -13.19
N SER A 205 15.70 10.70 -14.25
CA SER A 205 15.33 11.52 -15.41
C SER A 205 14.12 10.97 -16.17
N ALA A 206 13.87 9.65 -16.08
CA ALA A 206 12.70 8.99 -16.66
C ALA A 206 11.38 9.42 -15.98
N CYS A 207 11.45 10.00 -14.78
CA CYS A 207 10.29 10.41 -13.98
C CYS A 207 9.98 11.89 -14.10
N GLN A 208 10.83 12.63 -14.81
CA GLN A 208 10.61 14.05 -15.08
C GLN A 208 9.72 14.19 -16.31
N VAL A 209 8.52 14.73 -16.11
CA VAL A 209 7.54 14.98 -17.18
C VAL A 209 7.20 16.46 -17.18
N GLY A 210 7.75 17.19 -18.16
CA GLY A 210 7.60 18.65 -18.25
C GLY A 210 8.21 19.36 -17.04
N GLU A 211 7.38 20.16 -16.36
CA GLU A 211 7.73 20.86 -15.12
C GLU A 211 7.29 20.09 -13.86
N GLY A 212 6.93 18.80 -13.96
CA GLY A 212 6.57 17.93 -12.82
C GLY A 212 7.44 16.66 -12.71
N CYS A 213 7.33 15.96 -11.57
CA CYS A 213 7.67 14.54 -11.46
C CYS A 213 6.38 13.71 -11.57
N MET A 214 6.39 12.61 -12.33
CA MET A 214 5.24 11.70 -12.44
C MET A 214 5.66 10.26 -12.20
N SER A 215 4.88 9.55 -11.38
CA SER A 215 5.13 8.14 -11.04
C SER A 215 4.63 7.13 -12.09
N SER A 216 3.91 7.61 -13.10
CA SER A 216 3.36 6.81 -14.21
C SER A 216 4.39 6.36 -15.24
N GLY A 217 5.62 6.90 -15.20
CA GLY A 217 6.71 6.48 -16.06
C GLY A 217 7.22 5.07 -15.73
N PRO A 218 7.62 4.26 -16.73
CA PRO A 218 8.26 2.97 -16.45
C PRO A 218 9.52 3.23 -15.61
N SER A 219 9.64 2.58 -14.45
CA SER A 219 10.68 2.74 -13.40
C SER A 219 10.51 3.85 -12.35
N CYS A 220 9.39 4.59 -12.35
CA CYS A 220 9.18 5.72 -11.44
C CYS A 220 8.38 5.39 -10.17
N SER A 221 8.00 4.12 -10.02
CA SER A 221 7.21 3.57 -8.92
C SER A 221 7.83 2.28 -8.36
N SER A 222 9.11 2.02 -8.68
CA SER A 222 9.84 0.84 -8.23
C SER A 222 10.79 1.17 -7.07
N CYS A 223 10.45 0.56 -5.95
CA CYS A 223 10.97 0.66 -4.59
C CYS A 223 10.60 -0.70 -3.99
#